data_AF-A0A0B1T889-F1
#
_entry.id   AF-A0A0B1T889-F1
#
_cell.length_a   1.000
_cell.length_b   1.000
_cell.length_c   1.000
_cell.angle_alpha   90.00
_cell.angle_beta   90.00
_cell.angle_gamma   90.00
#
_symmetry.space_group_name_H-M   'P 1'
#
loop_
_entity.id
_entity.type
_entity.pdbx_description
1 polymer ?
#
loop_
_entity_poly.entity_id
_entity_poly.type
_entity_poly.pdbx_seq_one_letter_code
_entity_poly.pdbx_strand_id
1 'polypeptide(L)'
;MHWVPYGIRHLVICTLQVASLLMTAFSKSVPVALLGVCVASVAGGLGESTFLGLAGHYSKHTIATWSSGTGMAGLIGAFSYAGMTDARLLALTPTQAMLVMLIMPAIFAFT
;
A
#
# COMPACT_ATOMS: atom_id res chain seq x y z
N MET A 1 -15.23 17.73 -1.43
CA MET A 1 -14.80 16.44 -2.01
C MET A 1 -15.96 15.68 -2.69
N HIS A 2 -16.87 16.34 -3.42
CA HIS A 2 -17.97 15.68 -4.16
C HIS A 2 -17.75 15.64 -5.69
N TRP A 3 -16.69 16.27 -6.20
CA TRP A 3 -16.51 16.52 -7.64
C TRP A 3 -15.54 15.58 -8.34
N VAL A 4 -14.74 14.83 -7.58
CA VAL A 4 -13.78 13.86 -8.15
C VAL A 4 -14.36 12.47 -8.00
N PRO A 5 -14.64 11.74 -9.10
CA PRO A 5 -15.16 10.38 -9.05
C PRO A 5 -14.17 9.45 -8.33
N TYR A 6 -14.71 8.48 -7.59
CA TYR A 6 -13.93 7.54 -6.77
C TYR A 6 -12.89 6.76 -7.59
N GLY A 7 -13.17 6.43 -8.85
CA GLY A 7 -12.21 5.79 -9.75
C GLY A 7 -10.95 6.62 -10.02
N ILE A 8 -11.08 7.95 -10.20
CA ILE A 8 -9.91 8.82 -10.40
C ILE A 8 -9.08 8.89 -9.12
N ARG A 9 -9.73 8.95 -7.95
CA ARG A 9 -9.02 8.92 -6.66
C ARG A 9 -8.26 7.61 -6.49
N HIS A 10 -8.89 6.48 -6.81
CA HIS A 10 -8.29 5.14 -6.76
C HIS A 10 -7.03 5.05 -7.62
N LEU A 11 -7.09 5.54 -8.86
CA LEU A 11 -5.93 5.58 -9.77
C LEU A 11 -4.80 6.47 -9.24
N VAL A 12 -5.13 7.63 -8.68
CA VAL A 12 -4.14 8.53 -8.06
C VAL A 12 -3.47 7.84 -6.87
N ILE A 13 -4.23 7.18 -6.01
CA ILE A 13 -3.69 6.44 -4.85
C ILE A 13 -2.78 5.30 -5.32
N CYS A 14 -3.21 4.50 -6.30
CA CYS A 14 -2.41 3.39 -6.84
C CYS A 14 -1.10 3.89 -7.47
N THR A 15 -1.15 4.94 -8.28
CA THR A 15 0.04 5.51 -8.92
C THR A 15 1.01 6.12 -7.91
N LEU A 16 0.51 6.83 -6.89
CA LEU A 16 1.35 7.31 -5.79
C LEU A 16 1.99 6.15 -5.00
N GLN A 17 1.24 5.07 -4.75
CA GLN A 17 1.76 3.91 -4.05
C GLN A 17 2.88 3.23 -4.84
N VAL A 18 2.68 3.02 -6.14
CA VAL A 18 3.72 2.49 -7.04
C VAL A 18 4.96 3.42 -7.06
N ALA A 19 4.75 4.72 -7.21
CA ALA A 19 5.84 5.69 -7.21
C ALA A 19 6.63 5.68 -5.89
N SER A 20 5.96 5.58 -4.75
CA SER A 20 6.60 5.52 -3.43
C SER A 20 7.49 4.29 -3.26
N LEU A 21 7.00 3.11 -3.69
CA LEU A 21 7.76 1.86 -3.62
C LEU A 21 8.96 1.88 -4.57
N LEU A 22 8.79 2.37 -5.80
CA LEU A 22 9.90 2.53 -6.75
C LEU A 22 10.95 3.51 -6.22
N MET A 23 10.53 4.66 -5.67
CA MET A 23 11.43 5.65 -5.09
C MET A 23 12.22 5.08 -3.91
N THR A 24 11.56 4.28 -3.06
CA THR A 24 12.20 3.65 -1.89
C THR A 24 13.13 2.51 -2.33
N ALA A 25 12.75 1.73 -3.35
CA ALA A 25 13.57 0.64 -3.88
C ALA A 25 14.87 1.14 -4.55
N PHE A 26 14.79 2.19 -5.37
CA PHE A 26 15.97 2.74 -6.08
C PHE A 26 16.76 3.77 -5.27
N SER A 27 16.35 4.07 -4.04
CA SER A 27 17.03 4.99 -3.15
C SER A 27 18.45 4.50 -2.80
N LYS A 28 19.46 5.33 -3.10
CA LYS A 28 20.86 5.10 -2.68
C LYS A 28 21.20 5.73 -1.32
N SER A 29 20.31 6.55 -0.77
CA SER A 29 20.57 7.35 0.43
C SER A 29 19.33 7.40 1.32
N VAL A 30 19.52 7.26 2.64
CA VAL A 30 18.43 7.24 3.63
C VAL A 30 17.41 8.38 3.48
N PRO A 31 17.79 9.64 3.20
CA PRO A 31 16.81 10.72 3.03
C PRO A 31 15.85 10.49 1.86
N VAL A 32 16.32 9.90 0.76
CA VAL A 32 15.50 9.63 -0.44
C VAL A 32 14.52 8.47 -0.16
N ALA A 33 14.94 7.47 0.61
CA ALA A 33 14.05 6.41 1.07
C ALA A 33 12.94 6.98 1.99
N LEU A 34 13.29 7.88 2.91
CA LEU A 34 12.31 8.52 3.79
C LEU A 34 11.31 9.39 3.02
N LEU A 35 11.75 10.09 1.98
CA LEU A 35 10.83 10.80 1.08
C LEU A 35 9.84 9.83 0.41
N GLY A 36 10.30 8.67 -0.04
CA GLY A 36 9.44 7.60 -0.54
C GLY A 36 8.39 7.18 0.49
N VAL A 37 8.80 7.00 1.76
CA VAL A 37 7.89 6.68 2.87
C VAL A 37 6.88 7.81 3.10
N CYS A 38 7.28 9.08 3.06
CA CYS A 38 6.36 10.21 3.18
C CYS A 38 5.30 10.21 2.07
N VAL A 39 5.70 9.92 0.83
CA VAL A 39 4.76 9.78 -0.30
C VAL A 39 3.80 8.61 -0.06
N ALA A 40 4.30 7.47 0.45
CA ALA A 40 3.46 6.33 0.81
C ALA A 40 2.45 6.69 1.90
N SER A 41 2.84 7.46 2.92
CA SER A 41 1.93 7.91 3.98
C SER A 41 0.82 8.83 3.45
N VAL A 42 1.15 9.75 2.53
CA VAL A 42 0.15 10.61 1.88
C VAL A 42 -0.81 9.76 1.04
N ALA A 43 -0.30 8.80 0.28
CA ALA A 43 -1.13 7.88 -0.51
C ALA A 43 -2.09 7.07 0.38
N GLY A 44 -1.58 6.53 1.50
CA GLY A 44 -2.36 5.78 2.49
C GLY A 44 -3.48 6.61 3.11
N GLY A 45 -3.18 7.84 3.56
CA GLY A 45 -4.20 8.73 4.15
C GLY A 45 -5.28 9.18 3.15
N LEU A 46 -4.89 9.47 1.92
CA LEU A 46 -5.85 9.76 0.84
C LEU A 46 -6.71 8.53 0.47
N GLY A 47 -6.10 7.34 0.51
CA GLY A 47 -6.79 6.07 0.33
C GLY A 47 -7.83 5.81 1.40
N GLU A 48 -7.41 5.81 2.67
CA GLU A 48 -8.28 5.54 3.80
C GLU A 48 -9.48 6.49 3.82
N SER A 49 -9.26 7.81 3.70
CA SER A 49 -10.35 8.78 3.65
C SER A 49 -11.32 8.56 2.47
N THR A 50 -10.81 8.12 1.32
CA THR A 50 -11.63 7.85 0.14
C THR A 50 -12.45 6.56 0.31
N PHE A 51 -11.85 5.45 0.72
CA PHE A 51 -12.54 4.16 0.85
C PHE A 51 -13.46 4.11 2.06
N LEU A 52 -13.09 4.73 3.18
CA LEU A 52 -13.97 4.81 4.34
C LEU A 52 -15.19 5.69 4.05
N GLY A 53 -14.99 6.79 3.30
CA GLY A 53 -16.08 7.61 2.78
C GLY A 53 -17.00 6.84 1.82
N LEU A 54 -16.45 5.96 0.98
CA LEU A 54 -17.24 5.08 0.11
C LEU A 54 -17.98 3.99 0.90
N ALA A 55 -17.32 3.36 1.88
CA ALA A 55 -17.88 2.32 2.74
C ALA A 55 -19.09 2.83 3.54
N GLY A 56 -19.12 4.12 3.89
CA GLY A 56 -20.27 4.77 4.52
C GLY A 56 -21.55 4.78 3.67
N HIS A 57 -21.45 4.59 2.34
CA HIS A 57 -22.60 4.46 1.45
C HIS A 57 -23.15 3.02 1.38
N TYR A 58 -22.43 2.03 1.92
CA TYR A 58 -22.82 0.62 1.92
C TYR A 58 -23.31 0.17 3.31
N SER A 59 -23.71 -1.10 3.42
CA SER A 59 -24.22 -1.67 4.67
C SER A 59 -23.21 -1.52 5.82
N LYS A 60 -23.70 -1.54 7.07
CA LYS A 60 -22.83 -1.46 8.27
C LYS A 60 -21.76 -2.57 8.33
N HIS A 61 -21.98 -3.70 7.66
CA HIS A 61 -21.00 -4.80 7.57
C HIS A 61 -19.76 -4.45 6.74
N THR A 62 -19.83 -3.43 5.86
CA THR A 62 -18.72 -3.00 5.02
C THR A 62 -17.58 -2.36 5.85
N ILE A 63 -17.90 -1.63 6.91
CA ILE A 63 -16.89 -1.04 7.80
C ILE A 63 -16.22 -2.12 8.66
N ALA A 64 -16.99 -3.11 9.12
CA ALA A 64 -16.46 -4.23 9.89
C ALA A 64 -15.50 -5.10 9.05
N THR A 65 -15.85 -5.38 7.79
CA THR A 65 -15.00 -6.11 6.85
C THR A 65 -13.76 -5.32 6.45
N TRP A 66 -13.87 -4.01 6.23
CA TRP A 66 -12.71 -3.13 6.02
C TRP A 66 -11.73 -3.19 7.21
N SER A 67 -12.23 -3.03 8.44
CA SER A 67 -11.43 -3.09 9.66
C SER A 67 -10.75 -4.45 9.87
N SER A 68 -11.48 -5.54 9.60
CA SER A 68 -10.88 -6.89 9.65
C SER A 68 -9.80 -7.07 8.57
N GLY A 69 -9.99 -6.50 7.38
CA GLY A 69 -9.03 -6.58 6.28
C GLY A 69 -7.73 -5.83 6.56
N THR A 70 -7.79 -4.62 7.13
CA THR A 70 -6.58 -3.85 7.49
C THR A 70 -5.74 -4.56 8.55
N GLY A 71 -6.39 -5.18 9.55
CA GLY A 71 -5.69 -6.01 10.54
C GLY A 71 -4.99 -7.22 9.92
N MET A 72 -5.67 -7.94 9.01
CA MET A 72 -5.08 -9.08 8.31
C MET A 72 -3.91 -8.67 7.40
N ALA A 73 -4.00 -7.52 6.74
CA ALA A 73 -2.93 -6.99 5.89
C ALA A 73 -1.62 -6.79 6.66
N GLY A 74 -1.69 -6.36 7.92
CA GLY A 74 -0.52 -6.26 8.80
C GLY A 74 0.14 -7.61 9.08
N LEU A 75 -0.66 -8.65 9.38
CA LEU A 75 -0.16 -10.00 9.61
C LEU A 75 0.47 -10.58 8.34
N ILE A 76 -0.26 -10.57 7.21
CA ILE A 76 0.22 -11.11 5.94
C ILE A 76 1.48 -10.36 5.48
N GLY A 77 1.51 -9.03 5.63
CA GLY A 77 2.68 -8.21 5.29
C GLY A 77 3.90 -8.58 6.13
N ALA A 78 3.73 -8.71 7.45
CA ALA A 78 4.82 -9.07 8.36
C ALA A 78 5.35 -10.50 8.09
N PHE A 79 4.46 -11.48 7.91
CA PHE A 79 4.87 -12.85 7.58
C PHE A 79 5.55 -12.94 6.20
N SER A 80 5.03 -12.21 5.21
CA SER A 80 5.63 -12.16 3.86
C SER A 80 7.02 -11.52 3.90
N TYR A 81 7.19 -10.43 4.63
CA TYR A 81 8.49 -9.77 4.78
C TYR A 81 9.48 -10.63 5.57
N ALA A 82 9.03 -11.26 6.67
CA ALA A 82 9.85 -12.18 7.44
C ALA A 82 10.31 -13.37 6.58
N GLY A 83 9.40 -14.00 5.81
CA GLY A 83 9.75 -15.11 4.91
C GLY A 83 10.71 -14.72 3.78
N MET A 84 10.59 -13.49 3.25
CA MET A 84 11.51 -12.99 2.21
C MET A 84 12.89 -12.58 2.76
N THR A 85 12.96 -12.08 3.99
CA THR A 85 14.17 -11.52 4.59
C THR A 85 14.96 -12.56 5.40
N ASP A 86 14.34 -13.68 5.78
CA ASP A 86 15.02 -14.73 6.55
C ASP A 86 16.20 -15.33 5.77
N ALA A 87 17.35 -15.40 6.44
CA ALA A 87 18.62 -15.87 5.90
C ALA A 87 18.61 -17.37 5.51
N ARG A 88 17.63 -18.15 5.99
CA ARG A 88 17.47 -19.58 5.66
C ARG A 88 16.47 -19.85 4.54
N LEU A 89 15.72 -18.85 4.06
CA LEU A 89 14.69 -19.04 3.02
C LEU A 89 15.08 -18.41 1.68
N LEU A 90 15.12 -17.08 1.60
CA LEU A 90 15.24 -16.35 0.33
C LEU A 90 16.41 -15.36 0.30
N ALA A 91 16.92 -14.94 1.47
CA ALA A 91 18.06 -14.02 1.61
C ALA A 91 17.99 -12.79 0.67
N LEU A 92 16.78 -12.28 0.43
CA LEU A 92 16.59 -11.18 -0.51
C LEU A 92 17.05 -9.87 0.11
N THR A 93 17.72 -9.05 -0.70
CA THR A 93 18.07 -7.70 -0.29
C THR A 93 16.78 -6.89 -0.11
N PRO A 94 16.69 -5.94 0.85
CA PRO A 94 15.49 -5.13 1.09
C PRO A 94 14.92 -4.48 -0.18
N THR A 95 15.79 -4.09 -1.12
CA THR A 95 15.43 -3.59 -2.45
C THR A 95 14.61 -4.59 -3.27
N GLN A 96 15.00 -5.87 -3.28
CA GLN A 96 14.28 -6.92 -4.01
C GLN A 96 12.93 -7.21 -3.36
N ALA A 97 12.84 -7.19 -2.02
CA ALA A 97 11.58 -7.34 -1.31
C ALA A 97 10.59 -6.21 -1.65
N MET A 98 11.07 -4.96 -1.77
CA MET A 98 10.23 -3.83 -2.20
C MET A 98 9.73 -3.97 -3.64
N LEU A 99 10.57 -4.50 -4.55
CA LEU A 99 10.17 -4.77 -5.94
C LEU A 99 9.14 -5.89 -6.03
N VAL A 100 9.27 -6.95 -5.23
CA VAL A 100 8.27 -8.04 -5.17
C VAL A 100 6.93 -7.51 -4.63
N MET A 101 6.97 -6.65 -3.61
CA MET A 101 5.78 -6.02 -3.04
C MET A 101 5.04 -5.09 -4.02
N LEU A 102 5.62 -4.74 -5.17
CA LEU A 102 4.94 -3.99 -6.24
C LEU A 102 3.74 -4.74 -6.83
N ILE A 103 3.65 -6.05 -6.60
CA ILE A 103 2.47 -6.84 -6.98
C ILE A 103 1.20 -6.38 -6.25
N MET A 104 1.32 -5.87 -5.01
CA MET A 104 0.17 -5.45 -4.21
C MET A 104 -0.57 -4.24 -4.80
N PRO A 105 0.08 -3.11 -5.10
CA PRO A 105 -0.61 -2.00 -5.75
C PRO A 105 -1.07 -2.35 -7.18
N ALA A 106 -0.41 -3.30 -7.85
CA ALA A 106 -0.88 -3.79 -9.15
C ALA A 106 -2.22 -4.52 -9.01
N ILE A 107 -2.34 -5.46 -8.07
CA ILE A 107 -3.61 -6.14 -7.78
C ILE A 107 -4.66 -5.10 -7.37
N PHE A 108 -4.31 -4.17 -6.47
CA PHE A 108 -5.22 -3.15 -5.99
C PHE A 108 -5.76 -2.24 -7.11
N ALA A 109 -4.97 -1.97 -8.16
CA ALA A 109 -5.43 -1.19 -9.30
C ALA A 109 -6.52 -1.90 -10.14
N PHE A 110 -6.60 -3.23 -10.09
CA PHE A 110 -7.55 -4.03 -10.88
C PHE A 110 -8.73 -4.57 -10.07
N THR A 111 -8.78 -4.36 -8.76
CA THR A 111 -9.89 -4.76 -7.87
C THR A 111 -10.64 -3.53 -7.37
#